data_AF-A0A7K4C8L4-F1
#
_entry.id   AF-A0A7K4C8L4-F1
#
_cell.length_a   1.000
_cell.length_b   1.000
_cell.length_c   1.000
_cell.angle_alpha   90.00
_cell.angle_beta   90.00
_cell.angle_gamma   90.00
#
_symmetry.space_group_name_H-M   'P 1'
#
loop_
_entity.id
_entity.type
_entity.pdbx_description
1 polymer ?
#
loop_
_entity_poly.entity_id
_entity_poly.type
_entity_poly.pdbx_seq_one_letter_code
_entity_poly.pdbx_strand_id
1 'polypeptide(L)'
;MIYWLLARMLRKQIHLLPGQVCFMINGRDMANAPDRLYRVTAWCVAISAAARKRNPGCDGIRGLTFHISTRQPAELARCNPEIRKIASIARLHLHTGDQVEVSGSGMDVVVAIGKSGREEITRCIREMAQEHVDPAAVDEKMLDSRLTFRYAPDVVIKSGGDHLTDFLIWQSVYSELFFSDVNWEYFREVDFLRILRDYQSRMRRFGK
;
A
#
# COMPACT_ATOMS: atom_id res chain seq x y z
N MET A 1 28.24 -0.30 8.55
CA MET A 1 28.51 1.04 9.12
C MET A 1 27.99 2.21 8.27
N ILE A 2 28.01 2.16 6.93
CA ILE A 2 27.60 3.28 6.04
C ILE A 2 26.08 3.45 5.88
N TYR A 3 25.30 2.37 5.88
CA TYR A 3 23.86 2.41 5.60
C TYR A 3 23.03 3.22 6.59
N TRP A 4 23.36 3.19 7.88
CA TRP A 4 22.65 3.97 8.90
C TRP A 4 22.87 5.47 8.72
N LEU A 5 24.08 5.88 8.35
CA LEU A 5 24.40 7.29 8.08
C LEU A 5 23.61 7.80 6.87
N LEU A 6 23.54 6.99 5.80
CA LEU A 6 22.77 7.31 4.60
C LEU A 6 21.26 7.42 4.88
N ALA A 7 20.69 6.47 5.62
CA ALA A 7 19.28 6.54 6.02
C ALA A 7 19.00 7.80 6.86
N ARG A 8 19.89 8.14 7.80
CA ARG A 8 19.77 9.37 8.61
C ARG A 8 19.83 10.63 7.75
N MET A 9 20.70 10.67 6.74
CA MET A 9 20.80 11.79 5.80
C MET A 9 19.54 11.91 4.93
N LEU A 10 19.05 10.80 4.37
CA LEU A 10 17.84 10.80 3.53
C LEU A 10 16.60 11.24 4.32
N ARG A 11 16.43 10.77 5.56
CA ARG A 11 15.31 11.20 6.44
C ARG A 11 15.26 12.72 6.60
N LYS A 12 16.41 13.39 6.69
CA LYS A 12 16.47 14.86 6.81
C LYS A 12 15.97 15.58 5.55
N GLN A 13 16.11 14.95 4.38
CA GLN A 13 15.74 15.51 3.08
C GLN A 13 14.27 15.27 2.69
N ILE A 14 13.54 14.45 3.44
CA ILE A 14 12.13 14.18 3.18
C ILE A 14 11.28 15.26 3.86
N HIS A 15 10.58 16.05 3.06
CA HIS A 15 9.72 17.14 3.54
C HIS A 15 8.26 16.97 3.13
N LEU A 16 8.01 16.24 2.05
CA LEU A 16 6.68 15.84 1.59
C LEU A 16 6.58 14.32 1.67
N LEU A 17 5.49 13.84 2.24
CA LEU A 17 5.19 12.41 2.35
C LEU A 17 3.91 12.12 1.55
N PRO A 18 3.82 10.95 0.89
CA PRO A 18 2.55 10.44 0.42
C PRO A 18 1.65 10.15 1.63
N GLY A 19 0.37 10.46 1.52
CA GLY A 19 -0.65 10.09 2.50
C GLY A 19 -1.02 8.61 2.42
N GLN A 20 -1.05 8.02 1.22
CA GLN A 20 -1.38 6.61 0.97
C GLN A 20 -0.28 5.92 0.16
N VAL A 21 0.28 4.84 0.71
CA VAL A 21 1.35 4.06 0.09
C VAL A 21 0.87 2.64 -0.20
N CYS A 22 1.00 2.16 -1.43
CA CYS A 22 0.66 0.79 -1.79
C CYS A 22 1.90 0.01 -2.24
N PHE A 23 2.17 -1.14 -1.63
CA PHE A 23 3.17 -2.10 -2.07
C PHE A 23 2.51 -3.26 -2.80
N MET A 24 3.02 -3.62 -3.96
CA MET A 24 2.64 -4.81 -4.71
C MET A 24 3.78 -5.83 -4.67
N ILE A 25 3.52 -7.00 -4.08
CA ILE A 25 4.51 -8.02 -3.75
C ILE A 25 4.04 -9.37 -4.29
N ASN A 26 4.96 -10.18 -4.82
CA ASN A 26 4.64 -11.55 -5.20
C ASN A 26 4.45 -12.42 -3.94
N GLY A 27 3.47 -13.33 -3.97
CA GLY A 27 3.22 -14.28 -2.87
C GLY A 27 4.44 -15.08 -2.43
N ARG A 28 5.31 -15.50 -3.38
CA ARG A 28 6.55 -16.21 -3.06
C ARG A 28 7.50 -15.33 -2.26
N ASP A 29 7.74 -14.10 -2.72
CA ASP A 29 8.66 -13.18 -2.05
C ASP A 29 8.13 -12.78 -0.66
N MET A 30 6.81 -12.55 -0.54
CA MET A 30 6.17 -12.30 0.76
C MET A 30 6.36 -13.48 1.71
N ALA A 31 6.16 -14.71 1.23
CA ALA A 31 6.31 -15.92 2.05
C ALA A 31 7.76 -16.12 2.56
N ASN A 32 8.76 -15.69 1.80
CA ASN A 32 10.17 -15.77 2.21
C ASN A 32 10.54 -14.75 3.29
N ALA A 33 9.84 -13.60 3.35
CA ALA A 33 10.09 -12.56 4.33
C ALA A 33 8.81 -11.84 4.80
N PRO A 34 7.93 -12.54 5.54
CA PRO A 34 6.66 -11.98 6.00
C PRO A 34 6.85 -10.89 7.06
N ASP A 35 7.94 -10.96 7.84
CA ASP A 35 8.29 -9.98 8.88
C ASP A 35 8.53 -8.57 8.31
N ARG A 36 8.83 -8.46 7.02
CA ARG A 36 9.06 -7.15 6.37
C ARG A 36 7.83 -6.29 6.29
N LEU A 37 6.64 -6.88 6.25
CA LEU A 37 5.39 -6.09 6.30
C LEU A 37 5.35 -5.27 7.59
N TYR A 38 5.71 -5.90 8.72
CA TYR A 38 5.86 -5.21 10.00
C TYR A 38 6.97 -4.16 9.97
N ARG A 39 8.15 -4.48 9.41
CA ARG A 39 9.27 -3.53 9.35
C ARG A 39 8.93 -2.28 8.52
N VAL A 40 8.33 -2.45 7.36
CA VAL A 40 7.90 -1.34 6.49
C VAL A 40 6.82 -0.50 7.19
N THR A 41 5.88 -1.15 7.88
CA THR A 41 4.89 -0.46 8.73
C THR A 41 5.58 0.39 9.80
N ALA A 42 6.54 -0.20 10.53
CA ALA A 42 7.31 0.51 11.55
C ALA A 42 8.11 1.69 10.98
N TRP A 43 8.66 1.55 9.77
CA TRP A 43 9.31 2.66 9.07
C TRP A 43 8.34 3.78 8.77
N CYS A 44 7.13 3.48 8.26
CA CYS A 44 6.11 4.48 7.97
C CYS A 44 5.71 5.27 9.22
N VAL A 45 5.52 4.58 10.35
CA VAL A 45 5.23 5.21 11.66
C VAL A 45 6.38 6.11 12.10
N ALA A 46 7.62 5.61 12.07
CA ALA A 46 8.80 6.34 12.52
C ALA A 46 9.10 7.57 11.64
N ILE A 47 8.98 7.44 10.32
CA ILE A 47 9.18 8.52 9.35
C ILE A 47 8.11 9.60 9.55
N SER A 48 6.84 9.21 9.71
CA SER A 48 5.74 10.14 9.94
C SER A 48 5.90 10.90 11.27
N ALA A 49 6.28 10.22 12.35
CA ALA A 49 6.57 10.86 13.63
C ALA A 49 7.74 11.86 13.52
N ALA A 50 8.81 11.52 12.80
CA ALA A 50 9.93 12.42 12.57
C ALA A 50 9.55 13.61 11.67
N ALA A 51 8.64 13.45 10.72
CA ALA A 51 8.11 14.53 9.92
C ALA A 51 7.26 15.50 10.75
N ARG A 52 6.34 14.99 11.58
CA ARG A 52 5.50 15.80 12.48
C ARG A 52 6.31 16.61 13.49
N LYS A 53 7.40 16.03 14.04
CA LYS A 53 8.32 16.78 14.93
C LYS A 53 8.98 17.98 14.25
N ARG A 54 9.23 17.91 12.93
CA ARG A 54 9.84 19.01 12.16
C ARG A 54 8.81 20.00 11.65
N ASN A 55 7.63 19.52 11.28
CA ASN A 55 6.51 20.31 10.80
C ASN A 55 5.22 19.76 11.44
N PRO A 56 4.69 20.39 12.51
CA PRO A 56 3.48 19.92 13.19
C PRO A 56 2.24 19.81 12.30
N GLY A 57 2.18 20.56 11.18
CA GLY A 57 1.10 20.48 10.19
C GLY A 57 1.27 19.36 9.16
N CYS A 58 2.24 18.46 9.31
CA CYS A 58 2.43 17.33 8.40
C CYS A 58 1.51 16.16 8.76
N ASP A 59 0.62 15.78 7.85
CA ASP A 59 -0.28 14.63 8.05
C ASP A 59 0.46 13.29 8.14
N GLY A 60 1.66 13.20 7.55
CA GLY A 60 2.44 11.97 7.47
C GLY A 60 1.79 10.92 6.56
N ILE A 61 2.31 9.70 6.62
CA ILE A 61 1.69 8.54 5.95
C ILE A 61 0.50 8.12 6.80
N ARG A 62 -0.71 8.17 6.22
CA ARG A 62 -1.99 7.88 6.89
C ARG A 62 -2.46 6.46 6.64
N GLY A 63 -2.11 5.87 5.50
CA GLY A 63 -2.43 4.49 5.20
C GLY A 63 -1.35 3.79 4.38
N LEU A 64 -1.28 2.48 4.59
CA LEU A 64 -0.32 1.59 3.97
C LEU A 64 -1.02 0.33 3.49
N THR A 65 -0.87 -0.01 2.23
CA THR A 65 -1.47 -1.20 1.63
C THR A 65 -0.40 -2.15 1.16
N PHE A 66 -0.56 -3.44 1.45
CA PHE A 66 0.23 -4.52 0.90
C PHE A 66 -0.67 -5.44 0.09
N HIS A 67 -0.52 -5.39 -1.23
CA HIS A 67 -1.10 -6.37 -2.12
C HIS A 67 -0.14 -7.53 -2.32
N ILE A 68 -0.62 -8.73 -1.99
CA ILE A 68 0.14 -9.97 -2.17
C ILE A 68 -0.48 -10.73 -3.33
N SER A 69 0.17 -10.65 -4.49
CA SER A 69 -0.27 -11.32 -5.71
C SER A 69 0.04 -12.82 -5.63
N THR A 70 -1.01 -13.63 -5.52
CA THR A 70 -0.92 -15.09 -5.53
C THR A 70 -2.18 -15.69 -6.13
N ARG A 71 -2.04 -16.86 -6.78
CA ARG A 71 -3.18 -17.69 -7.20
C ARG A 71 -3.60 -18.70 -6.11
N GLN A 72 -2.79 -18.85 -5.07
CA GLN A 72 -2.97 -19.81 -3.99
C GLN A 72 -2.92 -19.08 -2.63
N PRO A 73 -3.95 -18.29 -2.28
CA PRO A 73 -3.98 -17.54 -1.03
C PRO A 73 -3.93 -18.44 0.21
N ALA A 74 -4.46 -19.67 0.12
CA ALA A 74 -4.45 -20.63 1.21
C ALA A 74 -3.04 -21.01 1.68
N GLU A 75 -2.05 -21.06 0.78
CA GLU A 75 -0.66 -21.38 1.14
C GLU A 75 -0.01 -20.31 2.00
N LEU A 76 -0.50 -19.07 1.92
CA LEU A 76 0.01 -17.94 2.69
C LEU A 76 -0.59 -17.85 4.09
N ALA A 77 -1.59 -18.69 4.42
CA ALA A 77 -2.17 -18.72 5.77
C ALA A 77 -1.12 -18.99 6.86
N ARG A 78 -0.05 -19.72 6.54
CA ARG A 78 1.09 -19.94 7.45
C ARG A 78 1.81 -18.65 7.85
N CYS A 79 1.71 -17.59 7.06
CA CYS A 79 2.31 -16.28 7.33
C CYS A 79 1.41 -15.38 8.18
N ASN A 80 0.13 -15.74 8.38
CA ASN A 80 -0.82 -14.91 9.13
C ASN A 80 -0.36 -14.53 10.54
N PRO A 81 0.27 -15.42 11.33
CA PRO A 81 0.81 -15.03 12.65
C PRO A 81 1.82 -13.88 12.57
N GLU A 82 2.68 -13.86 11.56
CA GLU A 82 3.65 -12.78 11.35
C GLU A 82 2.96 -11.50 10.87
N ILE A 83 2.00 -11.61 9.95
CA ILE A 83 1.22 -10.46 9.45
C ILE A 83 0.47 -9.79 10.60
N ARG A 84 -0.16 -10.58 11.49
CA ARG A 84 -0.91 -10.09 12.65
C ARG A 84 -0.06 -9.28 13.64
N LYS A 85 1.27 -9.42 13.64
CA LYS A 85 2.14 -8.57 14.47
C LYS A 85 1.99 -7.09 14.14
N ILE A 86 1.58 -6.73 12.92
CA ILE A 86 1.27 -5.34 12.52
C ILE A 86 0.25 -4.70 13.48
N ALA A 87 -0.71 -5.46 13.99
CA ALA A 87 -1.74 -4.96 14.90
C ALA A 87 -1.18 -4.39 16.22
N SER A 88 0.07 -4.71 16.57
CA SER A 88 0.74 -4.14 17.75
C SER A 88 1.20 -2.69 17.57
N ILE A 89 1.30 -2.20 16.32
CA ILE A 89 1.81 -0.86 15.99
C ILE A 89 0.89 -0.05 15.07
N ALA A 90 -0.17 -0.67 14.54
CA ALA A 90 -1.06 -0.09 13.55
C ALA A 90 -2.45 -0.76 13.58
N ARG A 91 -3.43 -0.19 12.87
CA ARG A 91 -4.74 -0.79 12.65
C ARG A 91 -4.70 -1.67 11.40
N LEU A 92 -4.61 -2.98 11.60
CA LEU A 92 -4.54 -3.97 10.52
C LEU A 92 -5.94 -4.32 10.00
N HIS A 93 -6.10 -4.29 8.68
CA HIS A 93 -7.22 -4.87 7.92
C HIS A 93 -6.66 -5.98 7.02
N LEU A 94 -6.85 -7.23 7.42
CA LEU A 94 -6.37 -8.41 6.69
C LEU A 94 -7.50 -8.99 5.85
N HIS A 95 -7.38 -8.87 4.52
CA HIS A 95 -8.32 -9.42 3.55
C HIS A 95 -7.78 -10.75 3.00
N THR A 96 -8.43 -11.85 3.35
CA THR A 96 -8.09 -13.21 2.87
C THR A 96 -9.35 -13.91 2.38
N GLY A 97 -9.40 -14.26 1.10
CA GLY A 97 -10.68 -14.69 0.49
C GLY A 97 -11.75 -13.62 0.72
N ASP A 98 -12.97 -14.00 1.08
CA ASP A 98 -14.06 -13.05 1.39
C ASP A 98 -14.06 -12.56 2.84
N GLN A 99 -13.10 -13.01 3.65
CA GLN A 99 -13.00 -12.63 5.05
C GLN A 99 -12.14 -11.38 5.22
N VAL A 100 -12.59 -10.52 6.14
CA VAL A 100 -11.85 -9.33 6.58
C VAL A 100 -11.69 -9.41 8.09
N GLU A 101 -10.45 -9.47 8.56
CA GLU A 101 -10.08 -9.40 9.97
C GLU A 101 -9.55 -8.00 10.26
N VAL A 102 -10.11 -7.33 11.29
CA VAL A 102 -9.64 -6.00 11.73
C VAL A 102 -9.12 -6.09 13.16
N SER A 103 -7.92 -5.58 13.40
CA SER A 103 -7.29 -5.59 14.72
C SER A 103 -6.31 -4.42 14.92
N GLY A 104 -5.99 -4.11 16.17
CA GLY A 104 -5.06 -3.02 16.50
C GLY A 104 -5.66 -1.62 16.38
N SER A 105 -4.80 -0.59 16.43
CA SER A 105 -5.19 0.82 16.36
C SER A 105 -4.04 1.69 15.81
N GLY A 106 -4.36 2.90 15.35
CA GLY A 106 -3.38 3.83 14.77
C GLY A 106 -3.52 3.95 13.26
N MET A 107 -2.39 4.06 12.55
CA MET A 107 -2.35 4.14 11.07
C MET A 107 -3.04 2.92 10.45
N ASP A 108 -3.86 3.13 9.42
CA ASP A 108 -4.51 2.01 8.72
C ASP A 108 -3.49 1.24 7.88
N VAL A 109 -3.48 -0.08 8.04
CA VAL A 109 -2.66 -1.01 7.25
C VAL A 109 -3.55 -2.07 6.64
N VAL A 110 -3.66 -2.07 5.31
CA VAL A 110 -4.42 -3.07 4.57
C VAL A 110 -3.47 -4.14 4.05
N VAL A 111 -3.76 -5.41 4.32
CA VAL A 111 -3.06 -6.54 3.69
C VAL A 111 -4.07 -7.31 2.86
N ALA A 112 -3.95 -7.21 1.54
CA ALA A 112 -4.85 -7.83 0.57
C ALA A 112 -4.16 -9.02 -0.11
N ILE A 113 -4.58 -10.24 0.22
CA ILE A 113 -3.99 -11.46 -0.30
C ILE A 113 -4.84 -12.02 -1.45
N GLY A 114 -4.25 -12.12 -2.64
CA GLY A 114 -4.90 -12.73 -3.81
C GLY A 114 -6.11 -11.95 -4.34
N LYS A 115 -6.19 -10.64 -4.08
CA LYS A 115 -7.27 -9.78 -4.59
C LYS A 115 -6.96 -9.29 -6.01
N SER A 116 -7.98 -9.22 -6.87
CA SER A 116 -7.89 -8.68 -8.23
C SER A 116 -8.73 -7.40 -8.39
N GLY A 117 -8.16 -6.40 -9.06
CA GLY A 117 -8.86 -5.17 -9.43
C GLY A 117 -9.95 -5.43 -10.48
N ARG A 118 -9.66 -6.25 -11.50
CA ARG A 118 -10.67 -6.65 -12.50
C ARG A 118 -11.84 -7.40 -11.87
N GLU A 119 -11.56 -8.30 -10.93
CA GLU A 119 -12.62 -9.00 -10.19
C GLU A 119 -13.48 -8.03 -9.37
N GLU A 120 -12.85 -7.05 -8.71
CA GLU A 120 -13.55 -6.00 -7.97
C GLU A 120 -14.50 -5.19 -8.86
N ILE A 121 -14.02 -4.71 -10.01
CA ILE A 121 -14.86 -3.93 -10.95
C ILE A 121 -15.98 -4.80 -11.52
N THR A 122 -15.67 -6.03 -11.91
CA THR A 122 -16.68 -6.97 -12.43
C THR A 122 -17.77 -7.25 -11.38
N ARG A 123 -17.39 -7.41 -10.10
CA ARG A 123 -18.33 -7.55 -8.99
C ARG A 123 -19.23 -6.32 -8.87
N CYS A 124 -18.66 -5.11 -8.86
CA CYS A 124 -19.44 -3.86 -8.75
C CYS A 124 -20.47 -3.73 -9.89
N ILE A 125 -20.07 -4.03 -11.14
CA ILE A 125 -20.97 -4.00 -12.29
C ILE A 125 -22.11 -5.00 -12.14
N ARG A 126 -21.81 -6.23 -11.68
CA ARG A 126 -22.85 -7.24 -11.42
C ARG A 126 -23.83 -6.81 -10.33
N GLU A 127 -23.34 -6.22 -9.25
CA GLU A 127 -24.17 -5.67 -8.17
C GLU A 127 -25.11 -4.58 -8.70
N MET A 128 -24.58 -3.63 -9.48
CA MET A 128 -25.40 -2.57 -10.09
C MET A 128 -26.47 -3.12 -11.03
N ALA A 129 -26.14 -4.17 -11.81
CA ALA A 129 -27.10 -4.83 -12.67
C ALA A 129 -28.20 -5.56 -11.87
N GLN A 130 -27.85 -6.22 -10.77
CA GLN A 130 -28.82 -6.88 -9.87
C GLN A 130 -29.73 -5.87 -9.17
N GLU A 131 -29.21 -4.70 -8.85
CA GLU A 131 -29.96 -3.57 -8.28
C GLU A 131 -30.83 -2.84 -9.33
N HIS A 132 -30.78 -3.23 -10.60
CA HIS A 132 -31.49 -2.59 -11.71
C HIS A 132 -31.22 -1.08 -11.79
N VAL A 133 -29.96 -0.67 -11.55
CA VAL A 133 -29.53 0.71 -11.68
C VAL A 133 -29.78 1.20 -13.11
N ASP A 134 -30.40 2.38 -13.25
CA ASP A 134 -30.55 3.06 -14.54
C ASP A 134 -29.16 3.36 -15.12
N PRO A 135 -28.83 2.84 -16.33
CA PRO A 135 -27.55 3.13 -16.98
C PRO A 135 -27.25 4.62 -17.12
N ALA A 136 -28.27 5.47 -17.25
CA ALA A 136 -28.09 6.93 -17.35
C ALA A 136 -27.65 7.57 -16.03
N ALA A 137 -27.88 6.90 -14.89
CA ALA A 137 -27.47 7.35 -13.57
C ALA A 137 -26.06 6.86 -13.18
N VAL A 138 -25.42 6.02 -13.99
CA VAL A 138 -24.10 5.46 -13.70
C VAL A 138 -23.03 6.52 -13.93
N ASP A 139 -22.33 6.88 -12.84
CA ASP A 139 -21.16 7.75 -12.85
C ASP A 139 -19.99 7.16 -12.05
N GLU A 140 -18.84 7.84 -12.07
CA GLU A 140 -17.64 7.43 -11.34
C GLU A 140 -17.90 7.30 -9.83
N LYS A 141 -18.71 8.20 -9.25
CA LYS A 141 -19.04 8.19 -7.82
C LYS A 141 -19.85 6.97 -7.42
N MET A 142 -20.76 6.53 -8.29
CA MET A 142 -21.55 5.34 -8.08
C MET A 142 -20.67 4.10 -8.03
N LEU A 143 -19.68 4.00 -8.92
CA LEU A 143 -18.71 2.90 -8.92
C LEU A 143 -17.82 2.98 -7.67
N ASP A 144 -17.28 4.16 -7.34
CA ASP A 144 -16.45 4.39 -6.16
C ASP A 144 -17.13 3.92 -4.86
N SER A 145 -18.44 4.17 -4.74
CA SER A 145 -19.23 3.77 -3.58
C SER A 145 -19.40 2.26 -3.42
N ARG A 146 -19.06 1.45 -4.43
CA ARG A 146 -19.20 -0.01 -4.45
C ARG A 146 -17.86 -0.76 -4.37
N LEU A 147 -16.75 -0.05 -4.51
CA LEU A 147 -15.41 -0.63 -4.36
C LEU A 147 -15.21 -1.16 -2.92
N THR A 148 -14.42 -2.23 -2.83
CA THR A 148 -13.93 -2.78 -1.55
C THR A 148 -12.91 -1.84 -0.95
N PHE A 149 -11.98 -1.37 -1.79
CA PHE A 149 -10.93 -0.44 -1.40
C PHE A 149 -11.28 0.97 -1.89
N ARG A 150 -11.83 1.79 -1.00
CA ARG A 150 -12.31 3.15 -1.30
C ARG A 150 -11.27 4.22 -0.96
N TYR A 151 -10.04 4.01 -1.40
CA TYR A 151 -8.94 4.97 -1.25
C TYR A 151 -8.04 4.92 -2.48
N ALA A 152 -7.49 6.07 -2.85
CA ALA A 152 -6.50 6.18 -3.90
C ALA A 152 -5.10 6.22 -3.28
N PRO A 153 -4.15 5.37 -3.72
CA PRO A 153 -2.77 5.50 -3.32
C PRO A 153 -2.13 6.73 -3.97
N ASP A 154 -1.30 7.46 -3.25
CA ASP A 154 -0.47 8.51 -3.85
C ASP A 154 0.73 7.88 -4.57
N VAL A 155 1.20 6.75 -4.05
CA VAL A 155 2.34 6.01 -4.58
C VAL A 155 2.09 4.51 -4.58
N VAL A 156 2.41 3.86 -5.70
CA VAL A 156 2.40 2.41 -5.87
C VAL A 156 3.82 1.92 -6.10
N ILE A 157 4.28 1.02 -5.24
CA ILE A 157 5.63 0.45 -5.25
C ILE A 157 5.52 -1.03 -5.59
N LYS A 158 5.99 -1.40 -6.78
CA LYS A 158 6.14 -2.80 -7.17
C LYS A 158 7.54 -3.29 -6.81
N SER A 159 7.62 -4.31 -5.96
CA SER A 159 8.88 -5.01 -5.68
C SER A 159 8.94 -6.29 -6.52
N GLY A 160 10.07 -6.49 -7.22
CA GLY A 160 10.31 -7.66 -8.07
C GLY A 160 9.45 -7.67 -9.33
N GLY A 161 10.04 -7.36 -10.48
CA GLY A 161 9.36 -7.30 -11.78
C GLY A 161 9.06 -5.87 -12.26
N ASP A 162 8.64 -5.78 -13.52
CA ASP A 162 8.54 -4.56 -14.33
C ASP A 162 7.10 -4.20 -14.73
N HIS A 163 6.11 -4.96 -14.25
CA HIS A 163 4.70 -4.77 -14.56
C HIS A 163 3.83 -4.70 -13.31
N LEU A 164 2.78 -3.87 -13.39
CA LEU A 164 1.77 -3.80 -12.34
C LEU A 164 1.01 -5.12 -12.26
N THR A 165 0.70 -5.51 -11.04
CA THR A 165 -0.28 -6.57 -10.76
C THR A 165 -1.68 -5.99 -10.80
N ASP A 166 -2.65 -6.84 -11.13
CA ASP A 166 -4.07 -6.50 -11.24
C ASP A 166 -4.67 -6.15 -9.87
N PHE A 167 -4.36 -4.97 -9.32
CA PHE A 167 -4.85 -4.48 -8.03
C PHE A 167 -4.96 -2.96 -8.03
N LEU A 168 -6.03 -2.43 -7.44
CA LEU A 168 -6.36 -1.00 -7.43
C LEU A 168 -6.35 -0.34 -8.82
N ILE A 169 -6.78 -1.06 -9.87
CA ILE A 169 -6.69 -0.58 -11.26
C ILE A 169 -7.52 0.68 -11.54
N TRP A 170 -8.59 0.90 -10.76
CA TRP A 170 -9.44 2.09 -10.84
C TRP A 170 -8.90 3.20 -9.91
N GLN A 171 -8.51 2.82 -8.71
CA GLN A 171 -8.11 3.74 -7.66
C GLN A 171 -6.71 4.35 -7.91
N SER A 172 -5.86 3.70 -8.69
CA SER A 172 -4.46 4.09 -8.90
C SER A 172 -4.18 4.90 -10.17
N VAL A 173 -5.22 5.37 -10.88
CA VAL A 173 -5.09 6.08 -12.16
C VAL A 173 -4.15 7.30 -12.07
N TYR A 174 -4.13 8.00 -10.94
CA TYR A 174 -3.30 9.19 -10.71
C TYR A 174 -2.11 8.93 -9.76
N SER A 175 -1.83 7.67 -9.44
CA SER A 175 -0.74 7.32 -8.53
C SER A 175 0.62 7.42 -9.21
N GLU A 176 1.64 7.84 -8.44
CA GLU A 176 3.02 7.71 -8.87
C GLU A 176 3.47 6.24 -8.80
N LEU A 177 4.05 5.74 -9.89
CA LEU A 177 4.46 4.34 -10.01
C LEU A 177 5.98 4.20 -9.82
N PHE A 178 6.37 3.27 -8.94
CA PHE A 178 7.74 2.91 -8.66
C PHE A 178 7.97 1.42 -8.82
N PHE A 179 8.82 1.05 -9.77
CA PHE A 179 9.29 -0.31 -9.96
C PHE A 179 10.67 -0.45 -9.31
N SER A 180 10.77 -1.33 -8.32
CA SER A 180 11.99 -1.58 -7.57
C SER A 180 12.57 -2.93 -7.95
N ASP A 181 13.79 -2.91 -8.48
CA ASP A 181 14.59 -4.11 -8.77
C ASP A 181 15.02 -4.86 -7.49
N VAL A 182 14.90 -4.22 -6.33
CA VAL A 182 15.18 -4.86 -5.04
C VAL A 182 14.10 -5.90 -4.74
N ASN A 183 14.52 -7.16 -4.62
CA ASN A 183 13.66 -8.24 -4.13
C ASN A 183 13.13 -7.88 -2.73
N TRP A 184 11.86 -8.20 -2.47
CA TRP A 184 11.21 -7.94 -1.19
C TRP A 184 12.03 -8.48 -0.01
N GLU A 185 12.58 -9.69 -0.12
CA GLU A 185 13.47 -10.33 0.86
C GLU A 185 14.78 -9.56 1.11
N TYR A 186 15.09 -8.51 0.35
CA TYR A 186 16.23 -7.63 0.62
C TYR A 186 15.83 -6.16 0.68
N PHE A 187 14.54 -5.84 0.68
CA PHE A 187 14.05 -4.47 0.76
C PHE A 187 14.39 -3.85 2.13
N ARG A 188 15.11 -2.71 2.12
CA ARG A 188 15.57 -2.01 3.33
C ARG A 188 14.96 -0.63 3.42
N GLU A 189 15.06 -0.03 4.60
CA GLU A 189 14.58 1.32 4.84
C GLU A 189 15.19 2.35 3.88
N VAL A 190 16.48 2.20 3.54
CA VAL A 190 17.15 3.11 2.61
C VAL A 190 16.52 3.10 1.22
N ASP A 191 16.00 1.95 0.78
CA ASP A 191 15.35 1.79 -0.52
C ASP A 191 14.00 2.51 -0.49
N PHE A 192 13.23 2.38 0.60
CA PHE A 192 12.01 3.14 0.81
C PHE A 192 12.23 4.66 0.87
N LEU A 193 13.24 5.11 1.63
CA LEU A 193 13.58 6.53 1.73
C LEU A 193 13.97 7.14 0.38
N ARG A 194 14.62 6.37 -0.50
CA ARG A 194 14.94 6.80 -1.87
C ARG A 194 13.67 7.01 -2.71
N ILE A 195 12.70 6.11 -2.60
CA ILE A 195 11.39 6.23 -3.26
C ILE A 195 10.67 7.49 -2.76
N LEU A 196 10.59 7.69 -1.45
CA LEU A 196 9.97 8.90 -0.87
C LEU A 196 10.63 10.19 -1.35
N ARG A 197 11.96 10.18 -1.47
CA ARG A 197 12.72 11.31 -2.01
C ARG A 197 12.43 11.59 -3.48
N ASP A 198 12.20 10.56 -4.29
CA ASP A 198 11.82 10.75 -5.70
C ASP A 198 10.36 11.21 -5.82
N TYR A 199 9.44 10.64 -5.04
CA TYR A 199 8.04 11.08 -4.97
C TYR A 199 7.93 12.59 -4.72
N GLN A 200 8.63 13.12 -3.70
CA GLN A 200 8.61 14.56 -3.43
C GLN A 200 9.20 15.41 -4.58
N SER A 201 10.13 14.86 -5.36
CA SER A 201 10.73 15.55 -6.51
C SER A 201 9.71 15.68 -7.64
N ARG A 202 8.91 14.64 -7.87
CA ARG A 202 7.85 14.61 -8.90
C ARG A 202 6.69 15.52 -8.55
N MET A 203 6.21 15.48 -7.32
CA MET A 203 5.11 16.35 -6.87
C MET A 203 5.44 17.84 -7.00
N ARG A 204 6.70 18.24 -6.83
CA ARG A 204 7.14 19.63 -7.05
C ARG A 204 7.08 20.08 -8.52
N ARG A 205 7.04 19.14 -9.48
CA ARG A 205 6.92 19.47 -10.91
C ARG A 205 5.47 19.71 -11.32
N PHE A 206 4.51 19.06 -10.66
CA PHE A 206 3.08 19.26 -10.92
C PHE A 206 2.51 20.53 -10.23
N GLY A 207 3.15 21.00 -9.16
CA GLY A 207 2.80 22.24 -8.46
C GLY A 207 3.54 23.49 -8.96
N LYS A 208 4.12 23.45 -10.17
CA LYS A 208 4.73 24.60 -10.85
C LYS A 208 3.97 24.94 -12.12
#